data_AF-A0A537ZJ07-F1
#
_entry.id   AF-A0A537ZJ07-F1
#
_cell.length_a   1.000
_cell.length_b   1.000
_cell.length_c   1.000
_cell.angle_alpha   90.00
_cell.angle_beta   90.00
_cell.angle_gamma   90.00
#
_symmetry.space_group_name_H-M   'P 1'
#
loop_
_entity.id
_entity.type
_entity.pdbx_description
1 polymer ?
#
loop_
_entity_poly.entity_id
_entity_poly.type
_entity_poly.pdbx_seq_one_letter_code
_entity_poly.pdbx_strand_id
1 'polypeptide(L)' 'GPLLFNDLEPPVFARHPELAEAKAALLEAGALGAVMSGSGSSVAGLARDQGHAGSLAGRWPSARVVAGPR' A
#
# COMPACT_ATOMS: atom_id res chain seq x y z
N GLY A 1 -2.71 0.46 -9.77
CA GLY A 1 -2.56 0.40 -11.24
C GLY A 1 -1.12 0.12 -11.63
N PRO A 2 -0.85 -0.24 -12.90
CA PRO A 2 0.48 -0.69 -13.36
C PRO A 2 1.58 0.38 -13.30
N LEU A 3 1.21 1.65 -13.13
CA LEU A 3 2.15 2.78 -13.03
C LEU A 3 2.72 3.00 -11.62
N LEU A 4 2.13 2.37 -10.59
CA LEU A 4 2.59 2.49 -9.21
C LEU A 4 3.31 1.21 -8.81
N PHE A 5 4.62 1.20 -8.99
CA PHE A 5 5.49 0.07 -8.68
C PHE A 5 6.81 0.54 -8.08
N ASN A 6 7.57 -0.41 -7.55
CA ASN A 6 8.89 -0.18 -7.00
C ASN A 6 9.80 -1.33 -7.43
N ASP A 7 10.93 -1.01 -8.05
CA ASP A 7 11.87 -1.98 -8.62
C ASP A 7 12.49 -2.92 -7.57
N LEU A 8 12.44 -2.55 -6.29
CA LEU A 8 12.91 -3.39 -5.18
C LEU A 8 11.90 -4.46 -4.78
N GLU A 9 10.64 -4.39 -5.25
CA GLU A 9 9.60 -5.35 -4.89
C GLU A 9 9.95 -6.81 -5.23
N PRO A 10 10.43 -7.16 -6.45
CA PRO A 10 10.69 -8.56 -6.77
C PRO A 10 11.68 -9.26 -5.82
N PRO A 11 12.90 -8.74 -5.55
CA PRO A 11 13.82 -9.40 -4.62
C PRO A 11 13.35 -9.32 -3.15
N VAL A 12 12.60 -8.28 -2.76
CA VAL A 12 12.09 -8.14 -1.40
C VAL A 12 10.94 -9.11 -1.14
N PHE A 13 9.97 -9.21 -2.05
CA PHE A 13 8.83 -10.12 -1.93
C PHE A 13 9.25 -11.58 -1.99
N ALA A 14 10.30 -11.92 -2.74
CA ALA A 14 10.86 -13.28 -2.74
C ALA A 14 11.40 -13.70 -1.36
N ARG A 15 11.87 -12.74 -0.56
CA ARG A 15 12.42 -13.00 0.78
C ARG A 15 11.39 -12.79 1.90
N HIS A 16 10.43 -11.90 1.68
CA HIS A 16 9.41 -11.46 2.63
C HIS A 16 8.02 -11.47 1.95
N PRO A 17 7.44 -12.66 1.72
CA PRO A 17 6.17 -12.80 0.99
C PRO A 17 5.00 -12.06 1.66
N GLU A 18 5.05 -11.84 2.97
CA GLU A 18 4.05 -11.09 3.72
C GLU A 18 3.88 -9.63 3.21
N LEU A 19 4.90 -9.06 2.58
CA LEU A 19 4.82 -7.73 1.98
C LEU A 19 4.03 -7.74 0.67
N ALA A 20 4.14 -8.82 -0.11
CA ALA A 20 3.33 -9.02 -1.30
C ALA A 20 1.85 -9.25 -0.90
N GLU A 21 1.61 -10.02 0.16
CA GLU A 21 0.28 -10.22 0.74
C GLU A 21 -0.33 -8.90 1.23
N ALA A 22 0.44 -8.07 1.94
CA ALA A 22 -0.02 -6.75 2.38
C ALA A 22 -0.38 -5.83 1.19
N LYS A 23 0.42 -5.86 0.11
CA LYS A 23 0.13 -5.14 -1.13
C LYS A 23 -1.15 -5.64 -1.80
N ALA A 24 -1.32 -6.96 -1.90
CA ALA A 24 -2.53 -7.57 -2.45
C ALA A 24 -3.77 -7.20 -1.63
N ALA A 25 -3.67 -7.29 -0.30
CA ALA A 25 -4.79 -6.99 0.60
C ALA A 25 -5.24 -5.53 0.51
N LEU A 26 -4.33 -4.57 0.31
CA LEU A 26 -4.69 -3.17 0.03
C LEU A 26 -5.46 -3.01 -1.29
N LEU A 27 -5.04 -3.72 -2.35
CA LEU A 27 -5.73 -3.71 -3.64
C LEU A 27 -7.13 -4.33 -3.53
N GLU A 28 -7.24 -5.49 -2.87
CA GLU A 28 -8.51 -6.17 -2.60
C GLU A 28 -9.45 -5.34 -1.73
N ALA A 29 -8.91 -4.52 -0.83
CA ALA A 29 -9.67 -3.57 -0.01
C ALA A 29 -10.22 -2.37 -0.80
N GLY A 30 -9.78 -2.18 -2.06
CA GLY A 30 -10.28 -1.13 -2.95
C GLY A 30 -9.32 0.04 -3.19
N ALA A 31 -8.05 -0.06 -2.78
CA ALA A 31 -7.05 0.95 -3.11
C ALA A 31 -6.87 1.06 -4.64
N LEU A 32 -6.68 2.28 -5.15
CA LEU A 32 -6.44 2.54 -6.58
C LEU A 32 -5.11 1.97 -7.07
N GLY A 33 -4.17 1.85 -6.15
CA GLY A 33 -2.85 1.25 -6.34
C GLY A 33 -2.25 0.96 -4.97
N ALA A 34 -1.31 0.04 -4.94
CA ALA A 34 -0.53 -0.25 -3.75
C ALA A 34 0.92 -0.50 -4.17
N VAL A 35 1.86 -0.11 -3.31
CA VAL A 35 3.29 -0.22 -3.59
C VAL A 35 4.09 -0.32 -2.30
N MET A 36 5.16 -1.10 -2.32
CA MET A 36 6.16 -1.02 -1.25
C MET A 36 6.88 0.34 -1.31
N SER A 37 6.99 1.04 -0.19
CA SER A 37 7.68 2.33 -0.11
C SER A 37 9.18 2.14 0.11
N GLY A 38 10.01 2.65 -0.81
CA GLY A 38 11.48 2.59 -0.71
C GLY A 38 12.00 1.15 -0.62
N SER A 39 12.94 0.87 0.29
CA SER A 39 13.43 -0.50 0.55
C SER A 39 12.48 -1.34 1.44
N GLY A 40 11.27 -0.86 1.72
CA GLY A 40 10.34 -1.48 2.66
C GLY A 40 10.66 -1.14 4.13
N SER A 41 9.95 -1.73 5.09
CA SER A 41 8.85 -2.72 4.98
C SER A 41 7.45 -2.10 4.83
N SER A 42 7.37 -0.77 4.73
CA SER A 42 6.07 -0.09 4.60
C SER A 42 5.45 -0.36 3.22
N VAL A 43 4.16 -0.70 3.20
CA VAL A 43 3.35 -0.76 1.98
C VAL A 43 2.34 0.38 2.03
N ALA A 44 2.25 1.15 0.96
CA ALA A 44 1.34 2.28 0.82
C ALA A 44 0.22 1.95 -0.17
N GLY A 45 -1.02 2.30 0.20
CA GLY A 45 -2.19 2.25 -0.68
C GLY A 45 -2.62 3.65 -1.10
N LEU A 46 -2.91 3.84 -2.39
CA LEU A 46 -3.45 5.08 -2.93
C LEU A 46 -4.98 5.09 -2.81
N ALA A 47 -5.50 6.06 -2.06
CA ALA A 47 -6.94 6.33 -1.96
C ALA A 47 -7.37 7.40 -2.97
N ARG A 48 -8.67 7.51 -3.21
CA ARG A 48 -9.27 8.54 -4.08
C ARG A 48 -9.27 9.91 -3.41
N ASP A 49 -9.58 9.90 -2.11
CA ASP A 49 -9.75 11.06 -1.26
C ASP A 49 -9.58 10.64 0.20
N GLN A 50 -9.72 11.61 1.12
CA GLN A 50 -9.57 11.37 2.56
C GLN A 50 -10.64 10.42 3.14
N GLY A 51 -11.87 10.45 2.61
CA GLY A 51 -12.94 9.56 3.07
C GLY A 51 -12.63 8.11 2.70
N HIS A 52 -12.23 7.88 1.45
CA HIS A 52 -11.78 6.58 0.98
C HIS A 52 -10.56 6.08 1.77
N ALA A 53 -9.59 6.96 2.07
CA ALA A 53 -8.43 6.60 2.88
C ALA A 53 -8.83 6.14 4.30
N GLY A 54 -9.80 6.81 4.92
CA GLY A 54 -10.35 6.41 6.21
C GLY A 54 -11.03 5.03 6.16
N SER A 55 -11.82 4.76 5.12
CA SER A 55 -12.44 3.44 4.93
C SER A 55 -11.41 2.32 4.75
N LEU A 56 -10.32 2.57 4.02
CA LEU A 56 -9.22 1.61 3.87
C LEU A 56 -8.49 1.38 5.19
N ALA A 57 -8.15 2.45 5.91
CA ALA A 57 -7.44 2.37 7.19
C ALA A 57 -8.26 1.61 8.26
N GLY A 58 -9.60 1.65 8.20
CA GLY A 58 -10.47 0.88 9.08
C GLY A 58 -10.27 -0.64 9.02
N ARG A 59 -9.62 -1.18 7.97
CA ARG A 59 -9.30 -2.62 7.87
C ARG A 59 -8.07 -3.05 8.65
N TRP A 60 -7.18 -2.13 9.00
CA TRP A 60 -5.95 -2.42 9.74
C TRP A 60 -5.76 -1.43 10.89
N PRO A 61 -5.82 -1.89 12.16
CA PRO A 61 -5.66 -1.00 13.32
C PRO A 61 -4.34 -0.19 13.32
N SER A 62 -3.30 -0.68 12.65
CA SER A 62 -1.99 -0.02 12.53
C SER A 62 -1.84 0.89 11.31
N ALA A 63 -2.84 0.95 10.42
CA ALA A 63 -2.75 1.80 9.23
C ALA A 63 -2.84 3.29 9.60
N ARG A 64 -1.97 4.09 8.99
CA ARG A 64 -1.97 5.55 9.14
C ARG A 64 -2.43 6.20 7.84
N VAL A 65 -3.47 7.02 7.93
CA VAL A 65 -3.87 7.90 6.82
C VAL A 65 -2.90 9.07 6.77
N VAL A 66 -2.29 9.29 5.60
CA VAL A 66 -1.38 10.41 5.33
C VAL A 66 -1.85 11.15 4.08
N ALA A 67 -1.64 12.47 4.06
CA ALA A 67 -1.89 13.32 2.89
C ALA A 67 -0.57 14.03 2.52
N GLY A 68 -0.36 14.28 1.22
CA GLY A 68 0.78 15.06 0.75
C GLY A 68 0.70 16.52 1.21
N PRO A 69 1.82 17.27 1.17
CA PRO A 69 1.79 18.72 1.35
C PRO A 69 0.81 19.34 0.35
N ARG A 70 0.10 20.39 0.80
CA ARG A 70 -0.78 21.20 -0.06
C ARG A 70 0.04 22.08 -0.98
#